data_AF-W9J910-F1
#
_entry.id   AF-W9J910-F1
#
_cell.length_a   1.000
_cell.length_b   1.000
_cell.length_c   1.000
_cell.angle_alpha   90.00
_cell.angle_beta   90.00
_cell.angle_gamma   90.00
#
_symmetry.space_group_name_H-M   'P 1'
#
loop_
_entity.id
_entity.type
_entity.pdbx_description
1 polymer ?
#
loop_
_entity_poly.entity_id
_entity_poly.type
_entity_poly.pdbx_seq_one_letter_code
_entity_poly.pdbx_strand_id
1 'polypeptide(L)'
;MEPFTYLKTYRVPVCKKCEFACVANEVPTHLQTRHRDIPPAERRRVAQVIGNISGIIKDQSGLEDFQFPPPTISSVAFLAPPKPDGLKCRKCPYIVKHVKKIMAHCHSCQHWNNPQRRGRPRQADSESEVELPWIEGVLCQRFFPSRRGSRWFEVGRKTAAHARMGKQGKTAVGDSSAQSQLNPEMRAHLREVLEREQQYLDAKTQPRFYSKALGDDFIFELDSRQSLRNCV
;
A
#
# COMPACT_ATOMS: atom_id res chain seq x y z
N MET A 1 22.36 -24.99 18.74
CA MET A 1 21.07 -25.01 18.01
C MET A 1 21.15 -24.28 16.67
N GLU A 2 22.34 -24.02 16.12
CA GLU A 2 22.46 -23.40 14.80
C GLU A 2 21.92 -24.35 13.72
N PRO A 3 21.24 -23.85 12.68
CA PRO A 3 21.09 -22.45 12.28
C PRO A 3 19.82 -21.75 12.82
N PHE A 4 19.20 -22.24 13.89
CA PHE A 4 17.95 -21.68 14.43
C PHE A 4 18.16 -20.74 15.62
N THR A 5 17.29 -19.75 15.72
CA THR A 5 17.10 -18.88 16.90
C THR A 5 15.66 -19.01 17.37
N TYR A 6 15.45 -19.19 18.67
CA TYR A 6 14.09 -19.23 19.23
C TYR A 6 13.63 -17.83 19.63
N LEU A 7 12.55 -17.34 19.01
CA LEU A 7 11.91 -16.09 19.39
C LEU A 7 10.88 -16.35 20.49
N LYS A 8 11.32 -16.24 21.76
CA LYS A 8 10.48 -16.49 22.95
C LYS A 8 9.14 -15.75 22.92
N THR A 9 9.15 -14.48 22.52
CA THR A 9 7.95 -13.62 22.44
C THR A 9 6.85 -14.21 21.55
N TYR A 10 7.24 -14.88 20.46
CA TYR A 10 6.32 -15.43 19.47
C TYR A 10 6.24 -16.97 19.54
N ARG A 11 7.04 -17.61 20.41
CA ARG A 11 7.08 -19.05 20.61
C ARG A 11 7.39 -19.85 19.33
N VAL A 12 8.18 -19.27 18.43
CA VAL A 12 8.55 -19.88 17.15
C VAL A 12 10.07 -19.92 16.94
N PRO A 13 10.59 -21.00 16.33
CA PRO A 13 11.97 -21.05 15.85
C PRO A 13 12.10 -20.34 14.49
N VAL A 14 13.16 -19.54 14.34
CA VAL A 14 13.51 -18.81 13.12
C VAL A 14 14.84 -19.32 12.59
N CYS A 15 14.88 -19.68 11.31
CA CYS A 15 16.12 -20.07 10.66
C CYS A 15 16.93 -18.82 10.28
N LYS A 16 18.14 -18.66 10.80
CA LYS A 16 19.03 -17.52 10.48
C LYS A 16 19.44 -17.47 9.02
N LYS A 17 19.63 -18.62 8.37
CA LYS A 17 20.06 -18.72 6.96
C LYS A 17 18.93 -18.43 5.98
N CYS A 18 17.69 -18.85 6.32
CA CYS A 18 16.54 -18.67 5.44
C CYS A 18 15.66 -17.47 5.81
N GLU A 19 15.91 -16.85 6.96
CA GLU A 19 15.26 -15.64 7.45
C GLU A 19 13.73 -15.75 7.60
N PHE A 20 13.24 -16.95 7.92
CA PHE A 20 11.83 -17.20 8.19
C PHE A 20 11.61 -18.19 9.34
N ALA A 21 10.42 -18.12 9.93
CA ALA A 21 9.97 -19.03 10.97
C ALA A 21 9.36 -20.32 10.39
N CYS A 22 9.50 -21.41 11.12
CA CYS A 22 8.80 -22.67 10.88
C CYS A 22 8.25 -23.21 12.20
N VAL A 23 7.30 -24.14 12.18
CA VAL A 23 6.85 -24.80 13.43
C VAL A 23 7.86 -25.88 13.85
N ALA A 24 7.86 -26.29 15.12
CA ALA A 24 8.86 -27.23 15.63
C ALA A 24 8.89 -28.55 14.84
N ASN A 25 7.73 -29.08 14.44
CA ASN A 25 7.64 -30.33 13.68
C ASN A 25 8.12 -30.20 12.22
N GLU A 26 8.20 -28.98 11.69
CA GLU A 26 8.71 -28.72 10.32
C GLU A 26 10.23 -28.56 10.29
N VAL A 27 10.89 -28.37 11.44
CA VAL A 27 12.35 -28.21 11.53
C VAL A 27 13.14 -29.36 10.88
N PRO A 28 12.81 -30.65 11.11
CA PRO A 28 13.55 -31.75 10.47
C PRO A 28 13.48 -31.69 8.94
N THR A 29 12.28 -31.46 8.40
CA THR A 29 12.04 -31.36 6.96
C THR A 29 12.69 -30.11 6.37
N HIS A 30 12.64 -28.98 7.08
CA HIS A 30 13.35 -27.76 6.69
C HIS A 30 14.85 -27.99 6.58
N LEU A 31 15.46 -28.59 7.62
CA LEU A 31 16.90 -28.91 7.61
C LEU A 31 17.25 -29.87 6.47
N GLN A 32 16.44 -30.90 6.23
CA GLN A 32 16.69 -31.87 5.15
C GLN A 32 16.60 -31.24 3.75
N THR A 33 15.69 -30.29 3.54
CA THR A 33 15.42 -29.72 2.22
C THR A 33 16.29 -28.50 1.90
N ARG A 34 16.52 -27.63 2.90
CA ARG A 34 17.22 -26.33 2.75
C ARG A 34 18.65 -26.34 3.25
N HIS A 35 19.02 -27.29 4.12
CA HIS A 35 20.35 -27.38 4.74
C HIS A 35 20.94 -28.78 4.61
N ARG A 36 21.09 -29.24 3.36
CA ARG A 36 21.66 -30.56 3.02
C ARG A 36 23.12 -30.71 3.48
N ASP A 37 23.81 -29.60 3.65
CA ASP A 37 25.18 -29.46 4.18
C ASP A 37 25.30 -29.96 5.63
N ILE A 38 24.21 -29.92 6.41
CA ILE A 38 24.25 -30.34 7.81
C ILE A 38 24.17 -31.88 7.89
N PRO A 39 25.07 -32.55 8.65
CA PRO A 39 25.03 -34.00 8.82
C PRO A 39 23.71 -34.49 9.46
N PRO A 40 23.19 -35.68 9.10
CA PRO A 40 21.93 -36.20 9.65
C PRO A 40 21.88 -36.27 11.18
N ALA A 41 23.00 -36.63 11.83
CA ALA A 41 23.09 -36.67 13.29
C ALA A 41 22.88 -35.28 13.92
N GLU A 42 23.47 -34.23 13.33
CA GLU A 42 23.31 -32.87 13.81
C GLU A 42 21.89 -32.36 13.57
N ARG A 43 21.26 -32.69 12.43
CA ARG A 43 19.85 -32.33 12.18
C ARG A 43 18.92 -32.90 13.24
N ARG A 44 19.13 -34.17 13.62
CA ARG A 44 18.35 -34.83 14.69
C ARG A 44 18.56 -34.14 16.03
N ARG A 45 19.80 -33.80 16.39
CA ARG A 45 20.11 -33.06 17.62
C ARG A 45 19.40 -31.71 17.65
N VAL A 46 19.50 -30.91 16.58
CA VAL A 46 18.85 -29.61 16.48
C VAL A 46 17.33 -29.72 16.59
N ALA A 47 16.73 -30.69 15.89
CA ALA A 47 15.29 -30.94 15.95
C ALA A 47 14.82 -31.35 17.36
N GLN A 48 15.57 -32.22 18.05
CA GLN A 48 15.26 -32.62 19.43
C GLN A 48 15.34 -31.44 20.40
N VAL A 49 16.41 -30.65 20.31
CA VAL A 49 16.59 -29.47 21.16
C VAL A 49 15.42 -28.49 20.98
N ILE A 50 15.02 -28.22 19.73
CA ILE A 50 13.90 -27.30 19.44
C ILE A 50 12.56 -27.89 19.88
N GLY A 51 12.33 -29.18 19.64
CA GLY A 51 11.09 -29.87 20.04
C GLY A 51 10.89 -29.95 21.56
N ASN A 52 11.98 -29.90 22.33
CA ASN A 52 11.97 -29.94 23.79
C ASN A 52 11.81 -28.54 24.43
N ILE A 53 11.75 -27.46 23.65
CA ILE A 53 11.53 -26.11 24.18
C ILE A 53 10.10 -26.02 24.73
N SER A 54 9.97 -25.65 26.00
CA SER A 54 8.66 -25.47 26.62
C SER A 54 7.89 -24.31 25.97
N GLY A 55 6.62 -24.55 25.66
CA GLY A 55 5.71 -23.56 25.07
C GLY A 55 5.90 -23.30 23.57
N ILE A 56 6.81 -24.00 22.89
CA ILE A 56 7.00 -23.84 21.44
C ILE A 56 5.77 -24.31 20.65
N ILE A 57 5.46 -23.59 19.57
CA ILE A 57 4.41 -24.00 18.64
C ILE A 57 4.91 -25.19 17.81
N LYS A 58 4.26 -26.34 17.99
CA LYS A 58 4.69 -27.60 17.37
C LYS A 58 4.14 -27.79 15.96
N ASP A 59 2.92 -27.34 15.71
CA ASP A 59 2.16 -27.62 14.50
C ASP A 59 1.33 -26.42 14.00
N GLN A 60 0.61 -26.64 12.89
CA GLN A 60 -0.20 -25.61 12.25
C GLN A 60 -1.46 -25.24 13.05
N SER A 61 -1.98 -26.14 13.89
CA SER A 61 -3.07 -25.85 14.83
C SER A 61 -2.63 -24.89 15.93
N GLY A 62 -1.40 -25.05 16.45
CA GLY A 62 -0.85 -24.09 17.42
C GLY A 62 -0.61 -22.68 16.85
N LEU A 63 -0.73 -22.49 15.53
CA LEU A 63 -0.68 -21.16 14.89
C LEU A 63 -2.04 -20.46 14.83
N GLU A 64 -3.15 -21.11 15.20
CA GLU A 64 -4.48 -20.48 15.17
C GLU A 64 -4.57 -19.30 16.14
N ASP A 65 -4.02 -19.47 17.34
CA ASP A 65 -3.93 -18.42 18.37
C ASP A 65 -2.61 -17.62 18.27
N PHE A 66 -1.91 -17.67 17.13
CA PHE A 66 -0.66 -16.94 16.96
C PHE A 66 -0.91 -15.43 16.93
N GLN A 67 -0.41 -14.75 17.96
CA GLN A 67 -0.49 -13.30 18.03
C GLN A 67 0.60 -12.65 17.19
N PHE A 68 0.17 -12.00 16.11
CA PHE A 68 1.06 -11.17 15.32
C PHE A 68 1.42 -9.91 16.10
N PRO A 69 2.67 -9.42 15.95
CA PRO A 69 3.10 -8.23 16.65
C PRO A 69 2.27 -6.99 16.28
N PRO A 70 2.16 -6.03 17.21
CA PRO A 70 1.53 -4.76 16.92
C PRO A 70 2.37 -3.97 15.90
N PRO A 71 1.74 -3.10 15.09
CA PRO A 71 2.41 -2.41 13.99
C PRO A 71 3.48 -1.39 14.43
N THR A 72 3.55 -1.09 15.72
CA THR A 72 4.48 -0.14 16.33
C THR A 72 5.85 -0.74 16.63
N ILE A 73 6.01 -2.07 16.54
CA ILE A 73 7.31 -2.67 16.81
C ILE A 73 8.34 -2.28 15.75
N SER A 74 9.61 -2.21 16.14
CA SER A 74 10.72 -2.24 15.20
C SER A 74 10.75 -3.59 14.45
N SER A 75 11.51 -3.65 13.36
CA SER A 75 11.71 -4.90 12.61
C SER A 75 12.10 -6.06 13.53
N VAL A 76 11.44 -7.20 13.37
CA VAL A 76 11.76 -8.41 14.12
C VAL A 76 13.09 -8.95 13.62
N ALA A 77 14.05 -9.11 14.53
CA ALA A 77 15.37 -9.64 14.21
C ALA A 77 15.32 -11.08 13.68
N PHE A 78 16.32 -11.47 12.88
CA PHE A 78 16.48 -12.80 12.26
C PHE A 78 15.42 -13.19 11.21
N LEU A 79 14.35 -12.39 11.05
CA LEU A 79 13.47 -12.47 9.90
C LEU A 79 14.03 -11.68 8.73
N ALA A 80 13.52 -11.98 7.53
CA ALA A 80 13.89 -11.29 6.32
C ALA A 80 13.69 -9.77 6.50
N PRO A 81 14.57 -8.94 5.90
CA PRO A 81 14.48 -7.49 6.02
C PRO A 81 13.07 -6.95 5.71
N PRO A 82 12.61 -5.89 6.41
CA PRO A 82 11.35 -5.24 6.12
C PRO A 82 11.27 -4.80 4.66
N LYS A 83 10.12 -5.06 4.02
CA LYS A 83 9.88 -4.69 2.63
C LYS A 83 8.97 -3.46 2.57
N PRO A 84 9.30 -2.43 1.77
CA PRO A 84 8.52 -1.18 1.70
C PRO A 84 7.27 -1.28 0.82
N ASP A 85 7.09 -2.37 0.09
CA ASP A 85 6.01 -2.57 -0.88
C ASP A 85 4.76 -3.22 -0.27
N GLY A 86 4.52 -3.00 1.02
CA GLY A 86 3.30 -3.44 1.71
C GLY A 86 2.09 -2.58 1.35
N LEU A 87 1.01 -3.24 0.96
CA LEU A 87 -0.32 -2.66 0.76
C LEU A 87 -1.20 -3.09 1.93
N LYS A 88 -1.63 -2.12 2.74
CA LYS A 88 -2.39 -2.37 3.97
C LYS A 88 -3.80 -1.84 3.86
N CYS A 89 -4.79 -2.66 4.20
CA CYS A 89 -6.18 -2.20 4.31
C CYS A 89 -6.30 -1.08 5.35
N ARG A 90 -7.01 0.02 5.02
CA ARG A 90 -7.23 1.12 6.00
C ARG A 90 -8.11 0.69 7.18
N LYS A 91 -8.98 -0.31 7.01
CA LYS A 91 -10.02 -0.70 7.98
C LYS A 91 -9.64 -1.90 8.85
N CYS A 92 -8.66 -2.71 8.45
CA CYS A 92 -8.28 -3.92 9.17
C CYS A 92 -6.76 -4.15 9.09
N PRO A 93 -6.17 -5.05 9.90
CA PRO A 93 -4.73 -5.29 9.92
C PRO A 93 -4.22 -6.15 8.73
N TYR A 94 -5.02 -6.33 7.68
CA TYR A 94 -4.64 -7.14 6.53
C TYR A 94 -3.63 -6.42 5.65
N ILE A 95 -2.53 -7.10 5.33
CA ILE A 95 -1.42 -6.59 4.52
C ILE A 95 -1.06 -7.63 3.46
N VAL A 96 -0.88 -7.16 2.23
CA VAL A 96 -0.37 -7.96 1.11
C VAL A 96 0.51 -7.10 0.21
N LYS A 97 1.25 -7.74 -0.70
CA LYS A 97 2.13 -7.04 -1.64
C LYS A 97 1.53 -6.85 -3.04
N HIS A 98 0.40 -7.49 -3.31
CA HIS A 98 -0.20 -7.55 -4.65
C HIS A 98 -1.49 -6.76 -4.69
N VAL A 99 -1.57 -5.78 -5.61
CA VAL A 99 -2.73 -4.91 -5.80
C VAL A 99 -4.03 -5.70 -6.00
N LYS A 100 -4.01 -6.73 -6.86
CA LYS A 100 -5.17 -7.60 -7.10
C LYS A 100 -5.71 -8.25 -5.81
N LYS A 101 -4.81 -8.66 -4.90
CA LYS A 101 -5.19 -9.30 -3.64
C LYS A 101 -5.77 -8.30 -2.64
N ILE A 102 -5.19 -7.11 -2.52
CA ILE A 102 -5.72 -6.10 -1.60
C ILE A 102 -7.06 -5.57 -2.10
N MET A 103 -7.20 -5.39 -3.41
CA MET A 103 -8.47 -4.97 -4.03
C MET A 103 -9.57 -5.99 -3.75
N ALA A 104 -9.35 -7.28 -4.05
CA ALA A 104 -10.30 -8.34 -3.75
C ALA A 104 -10.63 -8.40 -2.24
N HIS A 105 -9.62 -8.26 -1.38
CA HIS A 105 -9.83 -8.17 0.06
C HIS A 105 -10.73 -6.99 0.42
N CYS A 106 -10.44 -5.78 -0.07
CA CYS A 106 -11.22 -4.57 0.23
C CYS A 106 -12.67 -4.68 -0.29
N HIS A 107 -12.93 -5.37 -1.39
CA HIS A 107 -14.30 -5.67 -1.83
C HIS A 107 -15.04 -6.62 -0.89
N SER A 108 -14.35 -7.64 -0.34
CA SER A 108 -14.94 -8.64 0.57
C SER A 108 -15.03 -8.17 2.03
N CYS A 109 -14.11 -7.30 2.44
CA CYS A 109 -14.13 -6.64 3.74
C CYS A 109 -15.27 -5.61 3.64
N GLN A 110 -16.44 -5.95 4.19
CA GLN A 110 -17.77 -5.30 4.08
C GLN A 110 -17.86 -3.77 4.38
N HIS A 111 -16.78 -3.00 4.23
CA HIS A 111 -16.66 -1.60 4.61
C HIS A 111 -16.15 -0.69 3.48
N TRP A 112 -15.91 -1.22 2.27
CA TRP A 112 -15.58 -0.39 1.10
C TRP A 112 -16.78 -0.28 0.15
N ASN A 113 -17.45 0.87 0.18
CA ASN A 113 -18.41 1.24 -0.84
C ASN A 113 -17.67 2.04 -1.91
N ASN A 114 -17.77 1.64 -3.18
CA ASN A 114 -17.10 2.33 -4.27
C ASN A 114 -17.65 3.77 -4.38
N PRO A 115 -16.84 4.82 -4.14
CA PRO A 115 -17.32 6.19 -4.27
C PRO A 115 -17.69 6.53 -5.72
N GLN A 116 -17.10 5.84 -6.71
CA GLN A 116 -17.48 5.98 -8.11
C GLN A 116 -18.68 5.06 -8.44
N ARG A 117 -19.88 5.65 -8.53
CA ARG A 117 -21.05 4.95 -9.06
C ARG A 117 -20.83 4.58 -10.53
N ARG A 118 -21.54 3.55 -11.02
CA ARG A 118 -21.62 3.22 -12.45
C ARG A 118 -22.04 4.47 -13.23
N GLY A 119 -21.19 4.93 -14.15
CA GLY A 119 -21.42 6.11 -15.00
C GLY A 119 -20.12 6.69 -15.52
N ARG A 120 -20.19 7.49 -16.59
CA ARG A 120 -19.05 8.27 -17.10
C ARG A 120 -18.69 9.34 -16.06
N PRO A 121 -17.42 9.42 -15.59
CA PRO A 121 -17.00 10.51 -14.71
C PRO A 121 -17.26 11.87 -15.40
N ARG A 122 -17.92 12.80 -14.70
CA ARG A 122 -18.01 14.18 -15.19
C ARG A 122 -16.60 14.77 -15.10
N GLN A 123 -16.16 15.51 -16.11
CA GLN A 123 -14.80 16.10 -16.17
C GLN A 123 -14.46 17.01 -14.98
N ALA A 124 -15.44 17.40 -14.16
CA ALA A 124 -15.25 18.18 -12.93
C ALA A 124 -14.81 17.33 -11.71
N ASP A 125 -14.89 15.99 -11.76
CA ASP A 125 -14.60 15.13 -10.60
C ASP A 125 -13.15 14.60 -10.57
N SER A 126 -12.29 14.99 -11.52
CA SER A 126 -10.95 14.41 -11.69
C SER A 126 -9.87 14.91 -10.72
N GLU A 127 -10.14 15.97 -9.95
CA GLU A 127 -9.18 16.55 -8.98
C GLU A 127 -9.40 16.06 -7.55
N SER A 128 -10.45 15.27 -7.30
CA SER A 128 -10.54 14.54 -6.03
C SER A 128 -9.54 13.39 -6.10
N GLU A 129 -8.38 13.49 -5.43
CA GLU A 129 -7.56 12.32 -5.13
C GLU A 129 -8.47 11.30 -4.43
N VAL A 130 -8.99 10.33 -5.17
CA VAL A 130 -9.83 9.28 -4.61
C VAL A 130 -8.94 8.51 -3.65
N GLU A 131 -9.12 8.75 -2.36
CA GLU A 131 -8.37 8.04 -1.33
C GLU A 131 -8.56 6.55 -1.55
N LEU A 132 -7.47 5.84 -1.86
CA LEU A 132 -7.51 4.41 -2.09
C LEU A 132 -8.09 3.69 -0.85
N PRO A 133 -8.64 2.48 -0.97
CA PRO A 133 -9.07 1.71 0.21
C PRO A 133 -7.90 1.21 1.07
N TRP A 134 -6.67 1.28 0.57
CA TRP A 134 -5.46 0.78 1.21
C TRP A 134 -4.32 1.82 1.23
N ILE A 135 -3.46 1.69 2.24
CA ILE A 135 -2.23 2.48 2.41
C ILE A 135 -1.11 1.75 1.66
N GLU A 136 -0.40 2.49 0.82
CA GLU A 136 0.78 2.01 0.10
C GLU A 136 2.06 2.37 0.84
N GLY A 137 3.18 1.73 0.49
CA GLY A 137 4.48 2.06 1.07
C GLY A 137 4.68 1.57 2.51
N VAL A 138 3.87 0.62 2.98
CA VAL A 138 3.97 0.13 4.36
C VAL A 138 5.14 -0.83 4.48
N LEU A 139 6.07 -0.54 5.40
CA LEU A 139 7.13 -1.47 5.78
C LEU A 139 6.51 -2.71 6.43
N CYS A 140 6.74 -3.88 5.83
CA CYS A 140 6.15 -5.12 6.30
C CYS A 140 7.14 -6.28 6.33
N GLN A 141 6.92 -7.19 7.27
CA GLN A 141 7.63 -8.46 7.42
C GLN A 141 6.63 -9.62 7.48
N ARG A 142 7.13 -10.85 7.37
CA ARG A 142 6.33 -12.06 7.56
C ARG A 142 7.15 -13.08 8.35
N PHE A 143 6.47 -13.87 9.18
CA PHE A 143 7.09 -15.00 9.86
C PHE A 143 7.20 -16.20 8.93
N PHE A 144 6.10 -16.59 8.30
CA PHE A 144 6.01 -17.83 7.52
C PHE A 144 5.85 -17.52 6.03
N PRO A 145 6.58 -18.20 5.14
CA PRO A 145 6.43 -18.01 3.70
C PRO A 145 5.11 -18.60 3.15
N SER A 146 4.57 -19.63 3.81
CA SER A 146 3.35 -20.35 3.42
C SER A 146 2.61 -20.89 4.67
N ARG A 147 1.43 -21.48 4.48
CA ARG A 147 0.55 -22.07 5.53
C ARG A 147 -0.20 -21.05 6.40
N ARG A 148 -0.82 -21.50 7.51
CA ARG A 148 -1.79 -20.70 8.29
C ARG A 148 -1.20 -19.41 8.88
N GLY A 149 0.09 -19.42 9.21
CA GLY A 149 0.81 -18.25 9.71
C GLY A 149 1.35 -17.28 8.64
N SER A 150 1.09 -17.49 7.35
CA SER A 150 1.75 -16.74 6.24
C SER A 150 1.26 -15.30 6.02
N ARG A 151 0.94 -14.59 7.10
CA ARG A 151 0.45 -13.22 7.06
C ARG A 151 1.62 -12.23 7.14
N TRP A 152 1.46 -11.13 6.41
CA TRP A 152 2.33 -9.97 6.56
C TRP A 152 1.86 -9.13 7.74
N PHE A 153 2.81 -8.54 8.45
CA PHE A 153 2.57 -7.58 9.52
C PHE A 153 3.42 -6.33 9.28
N GLU A 154 2.90 -5.20 9.75
CA GLU A 154 3.56 -3.90 9.63
C GLU A 154 4.63 -3.75 10.70
N VAL A 155 5.72 -3.09 10.34
CA VAL A 155 6.84 -2.79 11.25
C VAL A 155 7.28 -1.35 11.07
N GLY A 156 7.85 -0.78 12.13
CA GLY A 156 8.45 0.55 12.10
C GLY A 156 7.44 1.67 11.87
N ARG A 157 6.16 1.48 12.22
CA ARG A 157 5.19 2.57 12.17
C ARG A 157 5.65 3.65 13.14
N LYS A 158 6.16 4.75 12.59
CA LYS A 158 6.41 5.98 13.35
C LYS A 158 5.07 6.46 13.88
N THR A 159 4.89 6.49 15.19
CA THR A 159 3.71 7.12 15.79
C THR A 159 3.65 8.56 15.27
N ALA A 160 2.45 9.03 14.95
CA ALA A 160 2.25 10.34 14.33
C ALA A 160 2.78 11.54 15.16
N ALA A 161 3.24 11.32 16.40
CA ALA A 161 3.99 12.28 17.18
C ALA A 161 5.27 12.78 16.46
N HIS A 162 5.88 11.95 15.58
CA HIS A 162 7.05 12.36 14.78
C HIS A 162 6.73 12.70 13.32
N ALA A 163 5.51 12.47 12.84
CA ALA A 163 5.11 12.86 11.48
C ALA A 163 4.66 14.34 11.40
N ARG A 164 4.18 14.91 12.53
CA ARG A 164 3.74 16.31 12.60
C ARG A 164 4.88 17.31 12.78
N MET A 165 6.07 16.85 13.17
CA MET A 165 7.27 17.69 13.32
C MET A 165 8.16 17.73 12.06
N GLY A 166 7.82 16.98 11.00
CA GLY A 166 8.57 16.95 9.73
C GLY A 166 7.85 17.60 8.54
N LYS A 167 6.62 18.08 8.74
CA LYS A 167 5.77 18.65 7.69
C LYS A 167 5.11 19.94 8.18
N GLN A 168 5.91 20.84 8.74
CA GLN A 168 5.55 22.24 8.97
C GLN A 168 6.71 23.12 8.46
N GLY A 169 6.41 23.93 7.44
CA GLY A 169 7.11 25.17 7.09
C GLY A 169 8.59 25.07 6.67
N LYS A 170 8.85 24.85 5.37
CA LYS A 170 9.95 25.55 4.70
C LYS A 170 9.38 26.50 3.63
N THR A 171 8.68 27.51 4.11
CA THR A 171 8.55 28.86 3.55
C THR A 171 8.45 29.76 4.79
N ALA A 172 9.27 30.78 5.03
CA ALA A 172 10.31 31.44 4.26
C ALA A 172 11.27 32.12 5.26
N VAL A 173 12.57 32.15 4.99
CA VAL A 173 13.42 33.36 4.97
C VAL A 173 14.56 33.03 4.02
N GLY A 174 14.82 33.93 3.08
CA GLY A 174 15.58 33.69 1.86
C GLY A 174 17.05 33.36 2.05
N ASP A 175 17.59 32.71 1.03
CA ASP A 175 18.89 33.12 0.53
C ASP A 175 18.94 32.96 -0.99
N SER A 176 19.17 34.08 -1.65
CA SER A 176 18.98 34.35 -3.07
C SER A 176 20.06 33.75 -3.99
N SER A 177 20.61 32.56 -3.69
CA SER A 177 21.88 32.12 -4.33
C SER A 177 21.78 31.04 -5.41
N ALA A 178 20.60 30.45 -5.67
CA ALA A 178 20.49 29.36 -6.66
C ALA A 178 20.12 29.81 -8.09
N GLN A 179 19.64 31.05 -8.28
CA GLN A 179 19.37 31.56 -9.63
C GLN A 179 20.63 32.02 -10.34
N SER A 180 21.71 32.34 -9.62
CA SER A 180 22.92 33.03 -10.08
C SER A 180 23.84 32.24 -11.02
N GLN A 181 23.63 30.93 -11.22
CA GLN A 181 24.56 30.07 -11.99
C GLN A 181 24.07 29.59 -13.36
N LEU A 182 22.89 30.04 -13.84
CA LEU A 182 22.41 29.66 -15.17
C LEU A 182 22.85 30.70 -16.22
N ASN A 183 23.45 30.22 -17.32
CA ASN A 183 23.79 31.01 -18.52
C ASN A 183 22.60 31.92 -18.88
N PRO A 184 22.80 33.23 -19.15
CA PRO A 184 21.74 34.14 -19.56
C PRO A 184 20.83 33.60 -20.68
N GLU A 185 21.37 32.82 -21.61
CA GLU A 185 20.58 32.17 -22.68
C GLU A 185 19.59 31.13 -22.12
N MET A 186 20.05 30.30 -21.17
CA MET A 186 19.21 29.29 -20.52
C MET A 186 18.08 29.94 -19.72
N ARG A 187 18.36 31.09 -19.08
CA ARG A 187 17.34 31.86 -18.36
C ARG A 187 16.29 32.47 -19.29
N ALA A 188 16.72 33.00 -20.44
CA ALA A 188 15.82 33.53 -21.45
C ALA A 188 14.92 32.43 -22.00
N HIS A 189 15.49 31.28 -22.35
CA HIS A 189 14.76 30.12 -22.85
C HIS A 189 13.72 29.61 -21.83
N LEU A 190 14.09 29.49 -20.55
CA LEU A 190 13.15 29.08 -19.52
C LEU A 190 11.97 30.05 -19.36
N ARG A 191 12.22 31.36 -19.46
CA ARG A 191 11.14 32.37 -19.41
C ARG A 191 10.17 32.20 -20.58
N GLU A 192 10.70 31.99 -21.78
CA GLU A 192 9.88 31.82 -22.98
C GLU A 192 9.02 30.53 -22.92
N VAL A 193 9.59 29.43 -22.41
CA VAL A 193 8.84 28.18 -22.22
C VAL A 193 7.68 28.37 -21.24
N LEU A 194 7.94 29.06 -20.12
CA LEU A 194 6.91 29.33 -19.11
C LEU A 194 5.80 30.26 -19.66
N GLU A 195 6.15 31.29 -20.41
CA GLU A 195 5.17 32.16 -21.07
C GLU A 195 4.31 31.40 -22.09
N ARG A 196 4.91 30.49 -22.87
CA ARG A 196 4.19 29.66 -23.84
C ARG A 196 3.21 28.69 -23.15
N GLU A 197 3.63 28.08 -22.05
CA GLU A 197 2.73 27.21 -21.26
C GLU A 197 1.57 28.02 -20.68
N GLN A 198 1.84 29.22 -20.17
CA GLN A 198 0.81 30.09 -19.61
C GLN A 198 -0.20 30.53 -20.68
N GLN A 199 0.27 30.94 -21.86
CA GLN A 199 -0.61 31.26 -23.00
C GLN A 199 -1.47 30.06 -23.44
N TYR A 200 -0.91 28.84 -23.41
CA TYR A 200 -1.66 27.64 -23.77
C TYR A 200 -2.74 27.30 -22.74
N LEU A 201 -2.47 27.51 -21.45
CA LEU A 201 -3.45 27.38 -20.38
C LEU A 201 -4.53 28.45 -20.49
N ASP A 202 -4.16 29.70 -20.74
CA ASP A 202 -5.11 30.80 -20.89
C ASP A 202 -6.04 30.58 -22.09
N ALA A 203 -5.49 30.16 -23.25
CA ALA A 203 -6.27 29.83 -24.44
C ALA A 203 -7.21 28.63 -24.24
N LYS A 204 -6.83 27.66 -23.39
CA LYS A 204 -7.74 26.56 -22.98
C LYS A 204 -8.83 27.02 -22.02
N THR A 205 -8.55 28.03 -21.21
CA THR A 205 -9.47 28.56 -20.19
C THR A 205 -10.44 29.59 -20.76
N GLN A 206 -10.20 30.11 -21.97
CA GLN A 206 -11.14 31.03 -22.59
C GLN A 206 -12.46 30.32 -23.01
N PRO A 207 -13.63 30.85 -22.59
CA PRO A 207 -14.91 30.33 -23.03
C PRO A 207 -15.10 30.59 -24.53
N ARG A 208 -15.36 29.52 -25.31
CA ARG A 208 -15.71 29.64 -26.73
C ARG A 208 -17.08 30.30 -26.87
N PHE A 209 -17.12 31.58 -27.24
CA PHE A 209 -18.34 32.23 -27.70
C PHE A 209 -18.75 31.65 -29.07
N TYR A 210 -19.88 30.95 -29.14
CA TYR A 210 -20.48 30.50 -30.39
C TYR A 210 -21.43 31.58 -30.90
N SER A 211 -21.09 32.24 -31.99
CA SER A 211 -21.99 33.16 -32.70
C SER A 211 -23.11 32.35 -33.37
N LYS A 212 -24.34 32.44 -32.86
CA LYS A 212 -25.54 32.15 -33.65
C LYS A 212 -25.94 33.43 -34.37
N ALA A 213 -25.79 33.47 -35.68
CA ALA A 213 -26.43 34.47 -36.53
C ALA A 213 -26.78 33.82 -37.88
N LEU A 214 -28.00 34.14 -38.34
CA LEU A 214 -28.66 33.74 -39.59
C LEU A 214 -29.20 32.30 -39.53
N GLY A 215 -30.47 32.00 -39.68
CA GLY A 215 -31.62 32.69 -40.29
C GLY A 215 -32.42 31.57 -40.94
N ASP A 216 -33.70 31.43 -40.61
CA ASP A 216 -34.80 31.10 -41.53
C ASP A 216 -36.02 30.57 -40.79
N ASP A 217 -37.12 31.28 -41.06
CA ASP A 217 -38.48 31.05 -40.67
C ASP A 217 -39.03 29.74 -41.25
N PHE A 218 -39.76 28.97 -40.45
CA PHE A 218 -41.01 28.34 -40.90
C PHE A 218 -41.96 28.19 -39.71
N ILE A 219 -43.03 28.98 -39.77
CA ILE A 219 -44.25 28.88 -38.96
C ILE A 219 -45.02 27.64 -39.43
N PHE A 220 -45.46 26.79 -38.49
CA PHE A 220 -46.82 26.26 -38.50
C PHE A 220 -47.33 26.11 -37.06
N GLU A 221 -48.59 26.52 -36.93
CA GLU A 221 -49.31 26.94 -35.75
C GLU A 221 -50.31 25.85 -35.29
N LEU A 222 -50.45 25.70 -33.96
CA LEU A 222 -51.55 25.10 -33.17
C LEU A 222 -51.90 23.61 -33.44
N ASP A 223 -52.28 22.77 -32.47
CA ASP A 223 -53.21 22.98 -31.38
C ASP A 223 -53.18 21.80 -30.35
N SER A 224 -53.56 22.12 -29.12
CA SER A 224 -54.40 21.34 -28.20
C SER A 224 -53.99 20.00 -27.55
N ARG A 225 -54.18 20.03 -26.21
CA ARG A 225 -54.75 19.02 -25.29
C ARG A 225 -53.80 18.12 -24.48
N GLN A 226 -53.77 18.44 -23.18
CA GLN A 226 -54.07 17.55 -22.04
C GLN A 226 -53.58 16.10 -22.12
N SER A 227 -52.75 15.70 -21.14
CA SER A 227 -53.21 14.77 -20.11
C SER A 227 -52.16 14.60 -19.00
N LEU A 228 -52.57 14.92 -17.78
CA LEU A 228 -51.98 14.42 -16.54
C LEU A 228 -52.02 12.89 -16.55
N ARG A 229 -50.94 12.23 -16.09
CA ARG A 229 -51.04 10.93 -15.42
C ARG A 229 -49.81 10.66 -14.55
N ASN A 230 -50.05 10.73 -13.25
CA ASN A 230 -49.30 10.05 -12.21
C ASN A 230 -49.18 8.55 -12.49
N CYS A 231 -48.11 7.91 -12.02
CA CYS A 231 -48.20 6.61 -11.36
C CYS A 231 -46.88 6.24 -10.67
N VAL A 232 -46.98 6.18 -9.33
CA VAL A 232 -46.38 5.24 -8.35
C VAL A 232 -44.86 5.04 -8.36
#